data_AF-A0A183M2J5-F1
#
_entry.id   AF-A0A183M2J5-F1
#
_cell.length_a   1.000
_cell.length_b   1.000
_cell.length_c   1.000
_cell.angle_alpha   90.00
_cell.angle_beta   90.00
_cell.angle_gamma   90.00
#
_symmetry.space_group_name_H-M   'P 1'
#
loop_
_entity.id
_entity.type
_entity.pdbx_description
1 polymer ?
#
loop_
_entity_poly.entity_id
_entity_poly.type
_entity_poly.pdbx_seq_one_letter_code
_entity_poly.pdbx_strand_id
1 'polypeptide(L)'
;MNILLFLPGFLIVLVWHKGILETIGHLCECFIVQLAVGTPFLFHNAWAYVSSAFNFGRQFMYIWTVNWRFLPESVFLDRRFHMILLIFHLCMLFVFFWKFIRSRGGMKNYFCIFDPERDSKLDPAAVLYPMFVCNFVGIVISRSLHYQFYVWYFHTIPYLLWCVRRFSTPVKLLILGLIEISWNTYPSTILSSGLLNLCHLALLVGLIMELVPIRLASLHVKKEVVTNSVSTPSKSQPRKKASKKSWTGGKHKQA
;
A
#
# COMPACT_ATOMS: atom_id res chain seq x y z
N MET A 1 19.22 4.56 1.73
CA MET A 1 18.32 3.81 2.65
C MET A 1 16.84 3.95 2.31
N ASN A 2 16.45 4.52 1.17
CA ASN A 2 15.03 4.77 0.88
C ASN A 2 14.23 3.48 0.58
N ILE A 3 14.85 2.51 -0.09
CA ILE A 3 14.22 1.21 -0.37
C ILE A 3 13.74 0.48 0.90
N LEU A 4 14.38 0.72 2.06
CA LEU A 4 13.99 0.12 3.34
C LEU A 4 12.64 0.64 3.84
N LEU A 5 12.16 1.80 3.38
CA LEU A 5 10.84 2.31 3.75
C LEU A 5 9.71 1.46 3.16
N PHE A 6 9.98 0.70 2.11
CA PHE A 6 9.04 -0.28 1.56
C PHE A 6 9.05 -1.62 2.34
N LEU A 7 10.10 -1.90 3.13
CA LEU A 7 10.27 -3.19 3.81
C LEU A 7 9.07 -3.58 4.69
N PRO A 8 8.49 -2.68 5.51
CA PRO A 8 7.30 -3.03 6.28
C PRO A 8 6.14 -3.45 5.36
N GLY A 9 5.90 -2.71 4.28
CA GLY A 9 4.89 -3.01 3.27
C GLY A 9 5.12 -4.35 2.58
N PHE A 10 6.37 -4.63 2.21
CA PHE A 10 6.78 -5.88 1.57
C PHE A 10 6.53 -7.09 2.48
N LEU A 11 6.92 -6.99 3.76
CA LEU A 11 6.72 -8.05 4.75
C LEU A 11 5.24 -8.38 4.93
N ILE A 12 4.38 -7.37 5.07
CA ILE A 12 2.95 -7.63 5.24
C ILE A 12 2.35 -8.25 3.97
N VAL A 13 2.77 -7.82 2.78
CA VAL A 13 2.33 -8.41 1.52
C VAL A 13 2.74 -9.87 1.41
N LEU A 14 3.98 -10.22 1.77
CA LEU A 14 4.44 -11.61 1.78
C LEU A 14 3.64 -12.45 2.78
N VAL A 15 3.53 -12.02 4.04
CA VAL A 15 2.78 -12.79 5.06
C VAL A 15 1.34 -13.00 4.63
N TRP A 16 0.73 -12.00 3.99
CA TRP A 16 -0.56 -12.18 3.34
C TRP A 16 -0.42 -13.25 2.25
N HIS A 17 0.21 -12.98 1.11
CA HIS A 17 0.12 -13.87 -0.04
C HIS A 17 0.72 -15.28 0.12
N LYS A 18 1.63 -15.47 1.08
CA LYS A 18 2.52 -16.63 1.17
C LYS A 18 2.50 -17.34 2.53
N GLY A 19 1.89 -16.73 3.53
CA GLY A 19 1.98 -17.22 4.90
C GLY A 19 3.37 -17.01 5.51
N ILE A 20 3.53 -17.39 6.78
CA ILE A 20 4.74 -17.08 7.56
C ILE A 20 5.95 -17.88 7.07
N LEU A 21 5.79 -19.18 6.79
CA LEU A 21 6.90 -20.06 6.47
C LEU A 21 7.57 -19.70 5.14
N GLU A 22 6.78 -19.51 4.06
CA GLU A 22 7.33 -19.07 2.78
C GLU A 22 7.87 -17.65 2.84
N THR A 23 7.28 -16.77 3.66
CA THR A 23 7.85 -15.43 3.90
C THR A 23 9.27 -15.54 4.47
N ILE A 24 9.50 -16.40 5.45
CA ILE A 24 10.85 -16.66 5.99
C ILE A 24 11.76 -17.18 4.89
N GLY A 25 11.29 -18.12 4.06
CA GLY A 25 12.03 -18.63 2.90
C GLY A 25 12.49 -17.53 1.95
N HIS A 26 11.59 -16.63 1.54
CA HIS A 26 11.92 -15.50 0.66
C HIS A 26 12.86 -14.48 1.31
N LEU A 27 12.77 -14.28 2.63
CA LEU A 27 13.73 -13.45 3.35
C LEU A 27 15.12 -14.10 3.41
N CYS A 28 15.18 -15.42 3.54
CA CYS A 28 16.44 -16.17 3.43
C CYS A 28 17.04 -16.06 2.03
N GLU A 29 16.24 -16.16 0.96
CA GLU A 29 16.69 -15.94 -0.42
C GLU A 29 17.30 -14.53 -0.58
N CYS A 30 16.60 -13.50 -0.10
CA CYS A 30 17.10 -12.13 -0.10
C CYS A 30 18.44 -12.02 0.64
N PHE A 31 18.56 -12.65 1.81
CA PHE A 31 19.79 -12.65 2.61
C PHE A 31 20.94 -13.38 1.90
N ILE A 32 20.68 -14.53 1.27
CA ILE A 32 21.68 -15.27 0.49
C ILE A 32 22.21 -14.42 -0.67
N VAL A 33 21.33 -13.73 -1.41
CA VAL A 33 21.76 -12.83 -2.49
C VAL A 33 22.62 -11.68 -1.95
N GLN A 34 22.25 -11.08 -0.82
CA GLN A 34 23.08 -10.03 -0.19
C GLN A 34 24.44 -10.55 0.23
N LEU A 35 24.52 -11.76 0.80
CA LEU A 35 25.79 -12.39 1.14
C LEU A 35 26.62 -12.70 -0.11
N ALA A 36 26.02 -13.31 -1.13
CA ALA A 36 26.71 -13.67 -2.37
C ALA A 36 27.35 -12.45 -3.03
N VAL A 37 26.58 -11.37 -3.22
CA VAL A 37 27.09 -10.11 -3.79
C VAL A 37 28.07 -9.39 -2.85
N GLY A 38 27.85 -9.49 -1.53
CA GLY A 38 28.71 -8.90 -0.50
C GLY A 38 30.04 -9.64 -0.27
N THR A 39 30.15 -10.89 -0.71
CA THR A 39 31.29 -11.80 -0.47
C THR A 39 32.68 -11.16 -0.62
N PRO A 40 33.02 -10.51 -1.76
CA PRO A 40 34.37 -9.95 -1.92
C PRO A 40 34.68 -8.86 -0.89
N PHE A 41 33.68 -8.08 -0.48
CA PHE A 41 33.85 -7.01 0.50
C PHE A 41 33.90 -7.56 1.93
N LEU A 42 33.09 -8.58 2.22
CA LEU A 42 33.06 -9.25 3.53
C LEU A 42 34.40 -9.93 3.82
N PHE A 43 34.99 -10.62 2.85
CA PHE A 43 36.30 -11.26 3.03
C PHE A 43 37.47 -10.27 3.06
N HIS A 44 37.35 -9.14 2.35
CA HIS A 44 38.41 -8.12 2.37
C HIS A 44 38.39 -7.28 3.65
N ASN A 45 37.22 -6.75 4.04
CA ASN A 45 37.04 -5.97 5.26
C ASN A 45 35.56 -5.92 5.66
N ALA A 46 35.10 -6.94 6.38
CA ALA A 46 33.71 -7.05 6.82
C ALA A 46 33.22 -5.83 7.62
N TRP A 47 34.05 -5.31 8.53
CA TRP A 47 33.66 -4.18 9.37
C TRP A 47 33.45 -2.91 8.54
N ALA A 48 34.39 -2.59 7.64
CA ALA A 48 34.25 -1.43 6.76
C ALA A 48 33.06 -1.57 5.81
N TYR A 49 32.83 -2.77 5.27
CA TYR A 49 31.67 -3.04 4.42
C TYR A 49 30.35 -2.81 5.15
N VAL A 50 30.14 -3.45 6.30
CA VAL A 50 28.88 -3.37 7.06
C VAL A 50 28.62 -1.94 7.57
N SER A 51 29.65 -1.29 8.13
CA SER A 51 29.52 0.08 8.64
C SER A 51 29.28 1.11 7.54
N SER A 52 29.81 0.88 6.33
CA SER A 52 29.60 1.75 5.17
C SER A 52 28.26 1.49 4.47
N ALA A 53 27.83 0.24 4.39
CA ALA A 53 26.55 -0.16 3.81
C ALA A 53 25.37 0.47 4.57
N PHE A 54 25.47 0.51 5.89
CA PHE A 54 24.48 1.14 6.76
C PHE A 54 25.13 2.15 7.71
N ASN A 55 25.46 3.32 7.17
CA ASN A 55 25.97 4.42 7.98
C ASN A 55 24.83 5.09 8.77
N PHE A 56 24.37 4.44 9.84
CA PHE A 56 23.32 4.93 10.74
C PHE A 56 23.72 6.18 11.52
N GLY A 57 25.03 6.45 11.64
CA GLY A 57 25.54 7.67 12.25
C GLY A 57 25.48 8.89 11.33
N ARG A 58 25.18 8.70 10.04
CA ARG A 58 25.13 9.79 9.06
C ARG A 58 24.00 10.77 9.41
N GLN A 59 24.38 12.03 9.57
CA GLN A 59 23.43 13.13 9.68
C GLN A 59 23.50 13.98 8.42
N PHE A 60 22.35 14.22 7.80
CA PHE A 60 22.26 15.13 6.67
C PHE A 60 22.31 16.59 7.16
N MET A 61 22.99 17.45 6.40
CA MET A 61 23.12 18.86 6.73
C MET A 61 21.75 19.55 6.69
N TYR A 62 21.48 20.39 7.68
CA TYR A 62 20.22 21.11 7.79
C TYR A 62 19.93 22.00 6.58
N ILE A 63 20.96 22.54 5.91
CA ILE A 63 20.80 23.38 4.71
C ILE A 63 20.17 22.66 3.52
N TRP A 64 20.27 21.33 3.46
CA TRP A 64 19.79 20.52 2.33
C TRP A 64 18.46 19.81 2.60
N THR A 65 17.86 20.02 3.77
CA THR A 65 16.61 19.35 4.12
C THR A 65 15.41 20.07 3.50
N VAL A 66 14.66 19.33 2.68
CA VAL A 66 13.36 19.77 2.16
C VAL A 66 12.28 19.61 3.23
N ASN A 67 12.40 18.59 4.08
CA ASN A 67 11.47 18.35 5.19
C ASN A 67 11.85 19.15 6.44
N TRP A 68 10.87 19.63 7.20
CA TRP A 68 11.07 20.34 8.48
C TRP A 68 11.97 21.59 8.42
N ARG A 69 12.15 22.21 7.25
CA ARG A 69 13.00 23.43 7.06
C ARG A 69 12.47 24.67 7.80
N PHE A 70 11.24 24.62 8.27
CA PHE A 70 10.63 25.66 9.10
C PHE A 70 11.03 25.54 10.58
N LEU A 71 11.61 24.42 11.02
CA LEU A 71 12.09 24.26 12.39
C LEU A 71 13.47 24.88 12.57
N PRO A 72 13.80 25.46 13.73
CA PRO A 72 15.17 25.87 14.03
C PRO A 72 16.14 24.68 13.96
N GLU A 73 17.38 24.93 13.51
CA GLU A 73 18.41 23.90 13.37
C GLU A 73 18.71 23.17 14.69
N SER A 74 18.66 23.89 15.81
CA SER A 74 18.84 23.31 17.16
C SER A 74 17.80 22.23 17.48
N VAL A 75 16.55 22.43 17.06
CA VAL A 75 15.46 21.45 17.22
C VAL A 75 15.63 20.30 16.24
N PHE A 76 15.98 20.61 14.99
CA PHE A 76 16.18 19.62 13.93
C PHE A 76 17.30 18.62 14.27
N LEU A 77 18.38 19.10 14.87
CA LEU A 77 19.53 18.27 15.25
C LEU A 77 19.34 17.57 16.62
N ASP A 78 18.31 17.90 17.38
CA ASP A 78 18.03 17.28 18.68
C ASP A 78 17.69 15.78 18.52
N ARG A 79 18.36 14.94 19.32
CA ARG A 79 18.09 13.50 19.40
C ARG A 79 16.67 13.21 19.87
N ARG A 80 16.08 14.05 20.72
CA ARG A 80 14.70 13.92 21.20
C ARG A 80 13.72 14.05 20.04
N PHE A 81 13.92 15.02 19.16
CA PHE A 81 13.11 15.20 17.97
C PHE A 81 13.19 13.97 17.06
N HIS A 82 14.39 13.42 16.84
CA HIS A 82 14.55 12.18 16.09
C HIS A 82 13.79 10.99 16.71
N MET A 83 13.85 10.81 18.04
CA MET A 83 13.12 9.74 18.73
C MET A 83 11.60 9.92 18.64
N ILE A 84 11.10 11.15 18.75
CA ILE A 84 9.67 11.46 18.59
C ILE A 84 9.21 11.08 17.17
N LEU A 85 9.96 11.46 16.14
CA LEU A 85 9.66 11.08 14.76
C LEU A 85 9.68 9.57 14.57
N LEU A 86 10.63 8.85 15.16
CA LEU A 86 10.69 7.39 15.09
C LEU A 86 9.46 6.74 15.74
N ILE A 87 9.08 7.17 16.94
CA ILE A 87 7.87 6.67 17.62
C ILE A 87 6.64 6.95 16.76
N PHE A 88 6.52 8.17 16.25
CA PHE A 88 5.40 8.56 15.39
C PHE A 88 5.34 7.72 14.10
N HIS A 89 6.50 7.41 13.50
CA HIS A 89 6.60 6.51 12.36
C HIS A 89 6.08 5.11 12.67
N LEU A 90 6.53 4.51 13.78
CA LEU A 90 6.08 3.18 14.22
C LEU A 90 4.57 3.17 14.50
N CYS A 91 4.05 4.21 15.16
CA CYS A 91 2.61 4.36 15.40
C CYS A 91 1.81 4.42 14.10
N MET A 92 2.26 5.21 13.11
CA MET A 92 1.58 5.31 11.82
C MET A 92 1.63 3.98 11.05
N LEU A 93 2.78 3.30 11.02
CA LEU A 93 2.87 1.95 10.43
C LEU A 93 1.90 0.98 11.11
N PHE A 94 1.83 1.00 12.44
CA PHE A 94 0.88 0.17 13.19
C PHE A 94 -0.57 0.45 12.79
N VAL A 95 -0.99 1.72 12.68
CA VAL A 95 -2.34 2.09 12.25
C VAL A 95 -2.66 1.52 10.86
N PHE A 96 -1.76 1.69 9.88
CA PHE A 96 -1.98 1.17 8.53
C PHE A 96 -1.94 -0.36 8.45
N PHE A 97 -1.04 -1.00 9.20
CA PHE A 97 -0.96 -2.45 9.30
C PHE A 97 -2.24 -3.03 9.90
N TRP A 98 -2.69 -2.49 11.02
CA TRP A 98 -3.92 -2.91 11.68
C TRP A 98 -5.11 -2.82 10.73
N LYS A 99 -5.21 -1.71 10.02
CA LYS A 99 -6.26 -1.45 9.04
C LYS A 99 -6.20 -2.43 7.85
N PHE A 100 -5.00 -2.74 7.36
CA PHE A 100 -4.77 -3.71 6.28
C PHE A 100 -5.12 -5.14 6.71
N ILE A 101 -4.70 -5.55 7.91
CA ILE A 101 -5.03 -6.87 8.45
C ILE A 101 -6.55 -7.01 8.65
N ARG A 102 -7.19 -5.98 9.22
CA ARG A 102 -8.64 -5.97 9.45
C ARG A 102 -9.44 -6.01 8.15
N SER A 103 -8.98 -5.33 7.09
CA SER A 103 -9.64 -5.37 5.77
C SER A 103 -9.56 -6.75 5.10
N ARG A 104 -8.69 -7.63 5.60
CA ARG A 104 -8.41 -8.96 5.09
C ARG A 104 -8.88 -10.09 6.02
N GLY A 105 -9.87 -9.83 6.87
CA GLY A 105 -10.47 -10.86 7.74
C GLY A 105 -9.82 -10.98 9.13
N GLY A 106 -8.92 -10.07 9.49
CA GLY A 106 -8.33 -9.98 10.83
C GLY A 106 -7.14 -10.91 11.07
N MET A 107 -6.58 -10.85 12.29
CA MET A 107 -5.30 -11.46 12.65
C MET A 107 -5.24 -12.97 12.35
N LYS A 108 -6.30 -13.72 12.68
CA LYS A 108 -6.33 -15.19 12.50
C LYS A 108 -6.23 -15.60 11.03
N ASN A 109 -6.88 -14.87 10.14
CA ASN A 109 -6.81 -15.12 8.70
C ASN A 109 -5.50 -14.62 8.10
N TYR A 110 -4.87 -13.64 8.73
CA TYR A 110 -3.65 -13.02 8.25
C TYR A 110 -2.41 -13.86 8.55
N PHE A 111 -2.27 -14.32 9.79
CA PHE A 111 -1.11 -15.05 10.28
C PHE A 111 -1.28 -16.56 10.11
N CYS A 112 -1.46 -16.99 8.85
CA CYS A 112 -1.39 -18.40 8.49
C CYS A 112 0.07 -18.85 8.44
N ILE A 113 0.36 -20.04 8.99
CA ILE A 113 1.71 -20.60 9.01
C ILE A 113 2.14 -21.02 7.60
N PHE A 114 1.26 -21.74 6.91
CA PHE A 114 1.46 -22.26 5.56
C PHE A 114 0.87 -21.34 4.50
N ASP A 115 1.27 -21.55 3.24
CA ASP A 115 0.72 -20.81 2.09
C ASP A 115 -0.81 -20.96 2.07
N PRO A 116 -1.56 -19.86 2.27
CA PRO A 116 -3.00 -19.93 2.32
C PRO A 116 -3.53 -20.12 0.90
N GLU A 117 -4.43 -21.10 0.72
CA GLU A 117 -5.09 -21.42 -0.56
C GLU A 117 -6.09 -20.31 -0.95
N ARG A 118 -5.55 -19.15 -1.34
CA ARG A 118 -6.30 -17.94 -1.69
C ARG A 118 -6.43 -17.84 -3.21
N ASP A 119 -7.53 -17.24 -3.66
CA ASP A 119 -7.78 -17.00 -5.09
C ASP A 119 -6.53 -16.42 -5.76
N SER A 120 -6.00 -17.18 -6.72
CA SER A 120 -4.74 -16.91 -7.42
C SER A 120 -4.81 -15.65 -8.28
N LYS A 121 -6.00 -15.07 -8.45
CA LYS A 121 -6.13 -13.72 -9.03
C LYS A 121 -5.48 -12.72 -8.09
N LEU A 122 -4.24 -12.34 -8.41
CA LEU A 122 -3.54 -11.21 -7.83
C LEU A 122 -4.44 -9.98 -7.86
N ASP A 123 -4.69 -9.41 -6.69
CA ASP A 123 -5.31 -8.10 -6.52
C ASP A 123 -4.16 -7.09 -6.45
N PRO A 124 -3.85 -6.33 -7.51
CA PRO A 124 -2.68 -5.44 -7.52
C PRO A 124 -2.74 -4.40 -6.39
N ALA A 125 -3.95 -3.99 -5.99
CA ALA A 125 -4.14 -3.07 -4.87
C ALA A 125 -3.71 -3.69 -3.53
N ALA A 126 -3.80 -5.02 -3.38
CA ALA A 126 -3.30 -5.73 -2.19
C ALA A 126 -1.78 -5.62 -2.02
N VAL A 127 -1.05 -5.40 -3.12
CA VAL A 127 0.42 -5.26 -3.14
C VAL A 127 0.82 -3.79 -3.13
N LEU A 128 0.29 -3.01 -4.06
CA LEU A 128 0.70 -1.61 -4.28
C LEU A 128 0.35 -0.72 -3.08
N TYR A 129 -0.85 -0.87 -2.51
CA TYR A 129 -1.30 -0.03 -1.40
C TYR A 129 -0.38 -0.11 -0.17
N PRO A 130 -0.14 -1.28 0.45
CA PRO A 130 0.73 -1.36 1.62
C PRO A 130 2.17 -0.94 1.32
N MET A 131 2.71 -1.28 0.14
CA MET A 131 4.05 -0.87 -0.29
C MET A 131 4.18 0.66 -0.34
N PHE A 132 3.24 1.32 -1.04
CA PHE A 132 3.30 2.77 -1.26
C PHE A 132 2.97 3.55 0.01
N VAL A 133 2.03 3.08 0.83
CA VAL A 133 1.69 3.72 2.10
C VAL A 133 2.86 3.64 3.08
N CYS A 134 3.55 2.51 3.21
CA CYS A 134 4.70 2.38 4.12
C CYS A 134 5.84 3.33 3.71
N ASN A 135 6.15 3.36 2.41
CA ASN A 135 7.14 4.29 1.87
C ASN A 135 6.74 5.75 2.13
N PHE A 136 5.49 6.11 1.84
CA PHE A 136 4.98 7.45 2.05
C PHE A 136 5.04 7.87 3.53
N VAL A 137 4.58 7.02 4.45
CA VAL A 137 4.67 7.26 5.91
C VAL A 137 6.12 7.49 6.34
N GLY A 138 7.07 6.72 5.79
CA GLY A 138 8.50 6.93 6.03
C GLY A 138 9.00 8.28 5.52
N ILE A 139 8.64 8.66 4.28
CA ILE A 139 9.03 9.94 3.68
C ILE A 139 8.49 11.11 4.50
N VAL A 140 7.19 11.13 4.80
CA VAL A 140 6.54 12.25 5.53
C VAL A 140 7.18 12.48 6.90
N ILE A 141 7.50 11.39 7.62
CA ILE A 141 7.97 11.46 9.00
C ILE A 141 9.50 11.58 9.07
N SER A 142 10.21 11.30 7.98
CA SER A 142 11.67 11.38 7.97
C SER A 142 12.16 12.77 8.38
N ARG A 143 13.14 12.79 9.28
CA ARG A 143 13.73 14.03 9.79
C ARG A 143 14.38 14.85 8.67
N SER A 144 15.09 14.20 7.76
CA SER A 144 15.87 14.89 6.73
C SER A 144 15.55 14.28 5.37
N LEU A 145 15.12 15.13 4.43
CA LEU A 145 14.89 14.74 3.04
C LEU A 145 15.77 15.57 2.11
N HIS A 146 16.57 14.89 1.30
CA HIS A 146 17.34 15.52 0.23
C HIS A 146 16.56 15.44 -1.09
N TYR A 147 16.79 16.35 -2.03
CA TYR A 147 16.09 16.41 -3.34
C TYR A 147 16.03 15.07 -4.10
N GLN A 148 17.10 14.28 -4.02
CA GLN A 148 17.17 12.92 -4.60
C GLN A 148 16.10 11.95 -4.07
N PHE A 149 15.53 12.20 -2.89
CA PHE A 149 14.47 11.36 -2.32
C PHE A 149 13.14 11.51 -3.06
N TYR A 150 12.98 12.55 -3.89
CA TYR A 150 11.73 12.77 -4.60
C TYR A 150 11.36 11.62 -5.54
N VAL A 151 12.31 11.13 -6.33
CA VAL A 151 12.11 10.05 -7.31
C VAL A 151 11.58 8.75 -6.67
N TRP A 152 11.91 8.51 -5.40
CA TRP A 152 11.56 7.30 -4.69
C TRP A 152 10.10 7.19 -4.27
N TYR A 153 9.35 8.29 -4.32
CA TYR A 153 7.93 8.26 -3.96
C TYR A 153 7.04 9.06 -4.91
N PHE A 154 7.61 9.95 -5.74
CA PHE A 154 6.88 10.74 -6.75
C PHE A 154 5.85 9.90 -7.52
N HIS A 155 6.28 8.77 -8.11
CA HIS A 155 5.41 7.90 -8.90
C HIS A 155 4.29 7.22 -8.09
N THR A 156 4.41 7.19 -6.76
CA THR A 156 3.41 6.59 -5.85
C THR A 156 2.32 7.59 -5.45
N ILE A 157 2.59 8.89 -5.50
CA ILE A 157 1.68 9.95 -5.02
C ILE A 157 0.35 9.93 -5.80
N PRO A 158 0.31 9.85 -7.15
CA PRO A 158 -0.95 9.79 -7.88
C PRO A 158 -1.81 8.60 -7.45
N TYR A 159 -1.21 7.42 -7.27
CA TYR A 159 -1.94 6.25 -6.80
C TYR A 159 -2.53 6.47 -5.40
N LEU A 160 -1.74 6.99 -4.46
CA LEU A 160 -2.19 7.24 -3.09
C LEU A 160 -3.31 8.30 -3.03
N LEU A 161 -3.20 9.37 -3.81
CA LEU A 161 -4.25 10.38 -3.93
C LEU A 161 -5.55 9.79 -4.47
N TRP A 162 -5.48 8.91 -5.47
CA TRP A 162 -6.67 8.25 -6.01
C TRP A 162 -7.25 7.18 -5.08
N CYS A 163 -6.46 6.67 -4.13
CA CYS A 163 -7.00 5.87 -3.04
C CYS A 163 -7.88 6.70 -2.09
N VAL A 164 -7.62 8.01 -1.95
CA VAL A 164 -8.44 8.93 -1.14
C VAL A 164 -9.67 9.38 -1.93
N ARG A 165 -10.81 8.70 -1.74
CA ARG A 165 -12.05 8.98 -2.49
C ARG A 165 -12.70 10.31 -2.13
N ARG A 166 -12.49 10.79 -0.90
CA ARG A 166 -13.05 12.07 -0.42
C ARG A 166 -12.49 13.29 -1.13
N PHE A 167 -11.30 13.20 -1.72
CA PHE A 167 -10.73 14.31 -2.49
C PHE A 167 -11.34 14.35 -3.88
N SER A 168 -11.81 15.52 -4.30
CA SER A 168 -12.20 15.76 -5.68
C SER A 168 -10.96 15.74 -6.59
N THR A 169 -11.14 15.44 -7.88
CA THR A 169 -10.02 15.42 -8.85
C THR A 169 -9.23 16.74 -8.88
N PRO A 170 -9.86 17.94 -8.85
CA PRO A 170 -9.12 19.20 -8.76
C PRO A 170 -8.24 19.29 -7.52
N VAL A 171 -8.73 18.85 -6.34
CA VAL A 171 -7.94 18.85 -5.10
C VAL A 171 -6.74 17.90 -5.21
N LYS A 172 -6.93 16.72 -5.82
CA LYS A 172 -5.82 15.77 -6.04
C LYS A 172 -4.74 16.36 -6.94
N LEU A 173 -5.13 16.98 -8.05
CA LEU A 173 -4.21 17.65 -8.97
C LEU A 173 -3.52 18.85 -8.32
N LEU A 174 -4.25 19.62 -7.51
CA LEU A 174 -3.68 20.72 -6.72
C LEU A 174 -2.60 20.20 -5.76
N ILE A 175 -2.88 19.14 -5.00
CA ILE A 175 -1.89 18.54 -4.09
C ILE A 175 -0.66 18.06 -4.86
N LEU A 176 -0.83 17.43 -6.03
CA LEU A 176 0.30 17.03 -6.89
C LEU A 176 1.14 18.24 -7.30
N GLY A 177 0.51 19.30 -7.80
CA GLY A 177 1.20 20.51 -8.23
C GLY A 177 1.93 21.22 -7.08
N LEU A 178 1.31 21.30 -5.90
CA LEU A 178 1.94 21.92 -4.73
C LEU A 178 3.15 21.10 -4.23
N ILE A 179 3.06 19.76 -4.24
CA ILE A 179 4.20 18.91 -3.93
C ILE A 179 5.32 19.13 -4.96
N GLU A 180 5.00 19.14 -6.26
CA GLU A 180 5.97 19.40 -7.34
C GLU A 180 6.68 20.75 -7.14
N ILE A 181 5.93 21.83 -6.85
CA ILE A 181 6.50 23.16 -6.59
C ILE A 181 7.42 23.14 -5.36
N SER A 182 7.00 22.47 -4.28
CA SER A 182 7.82 22.34 -3.07
C SER A 182 9.16 21.64 -3.33
N TRP A 183 9.17 20.58 -4.14
CA TRP A 183 10.41 19.85 -4.49
C TRP A 183 11.28 20.58 -5.52
N ASN A 184 10.71 21.41 -6.39
CA ASN A 184 11.47 22.21 -7.35
C ASN A 184 12.00 23.54 -6.78
N THR A 185 11.67 23.87 -5.52
CA THR A 185 12.23 25.04 -4.85
C THR A 185 13.60 24.70 -4.28
N TYR A 186 14.67 25.26 -4.83
CA TYR A 186 16.06 25.03 -4.39
C TYR A 186 16.82 26.33 -4.08
N PRO A 187 17.46 26.47 -2.90
CA PRO A 187 17.29 25.63 -1.71
C PRO A 187 15.89 25.80 -1.10
N SER A 188 15.46 24.83 -0.30
CA SER A 188 14.13 24.85 0.30
C SER A 188 13.98 26.02 1.26
N THR A 189 12.83 26.68 1.20
CA THR A 189 12.40 27.76 2.08
C THR A 189 11.43 27.26 3.16
N ILE A 190 11.22 28.05 4.21
CA ILE A 190 10.19 27.81 5.25
C ILE A 190 8.83 27.54 4.60
N LEU A 191 8.46 28.36 3.61
CA LEU A 191 7.19 28.24 2.89
C LEU A 191 7.11 26.93 2.09
N SER A 192 8.13 26.62 1.28
CA SER A 192 8.11 25.39 0.46
C SER A 192 8.04 24.11 1.31
N SER A 193 8.73 24.10 2.45
CA SER A 193 8.74 22.97 3.38
C SER A 193 7.44 22.85 4.17
N GLY A 194 6.88 23.98 4.64
CA GLY A 194 5.58 24.02 5.29
C GLY A 194 4.46 23.58 4.35
N LEU A 195 4.49 24.04 3.09
CA LEU A 195 3.56 23.64 2.04
C LEU A 195 3.65 22.15 1.74
N LEU A 196 4.87 21.60 1.64
CA LEU A 196 5.09 20.18 1.44
C LEU A 196 4.49 19.36 2.59
N ASN A 197 4.77 19.76 3.83
CA ASN A 197 4.25 19.11 5.03
C ASN A 197 2.73 19.18 5.11
N LEU A 198 2.12 20.30 4.72
CA LEU A 198 0.67 20.43 4.67
C LEU A 198 0.04 19.48 3.63
N CYS A 199 0.62 19.40 2.44
CA CYS A 199 0.16 18.48 1.39
C CYS A 199 0.30 17.02 1.83
N HIS A 200 1.45 16.68 2.43
CA HIS A 200 1.72 15.36 2.98
C HIS A 200 0.78 15.00 4.12
N LEU A 201 0.52 15.93 5.04
CA LEU A 201 -0.41 15.75 6.15
C LEU A 201 -1.85 15.55 5.65
N ALA A 202 -2.30 16.36 4.68
CA ALA A 202 -3.61 16.22 4.07
C ALA A 202 -3.78 14.83 3.43
N LEU A 203 -2.80 14.38 2.65
CA LEU A 203 -2.81 13.04 2.05
C LEU A 203 -2.76 11.93 3.13
N LEU A 204 -1.92 12.06 4.15
CA LEU A 204 -1.80 11.10 5.24
C LEU A 204 -3.12 10.96 6.01
N VAL A 205 -3.73 12.07 6.41
CA VAL A 205 -5.05 12.09 7.08
C VAL A 205 -6.13 11.49 6.17
N GLY A 206 -6.14 11.86 4.89
CA GLY A 206 -7.05 11.29 3.90
C GLY A 206 -6.91 9.76 3.82
N LEU A 207 -5.69 9.26 3.77
CA LEU A 207 -5.39 7.82 3.74
C LEU A 207 -5.80 7.10 5.03
N ILE A 208 -5.66 7.74 6.20
CA ILE A 208 -6.10 7.17 7.48
C ILE A 208 -7.63 7.02 7.49
N MET A 209 -8.34 8.07 7.09
CA MET A 209 -9.81 8.18 7.15
C MET A 209 -10.56 7.34 6.10
N GLU A 210 -9.92 7.03 4.98
CA GLU A 210 -10.50 6.23 3.90
C GLU A 210 -10.51 4.73 4.26
N LEU A 211 -11.23 3.86 3.54
CA LEU A 211 -11.03 2.41 3.71
C LEU A 211 -9.83 1.93 2.88
N VAL A 212 -9.25 0.78 3.24
CA VAL A 212 -8.25 0.12 2.38
C VAL A 212 -8.93 -0.21 1.06
N PRO A 213 -8.29 0.04 -0.10
CA PRO A 213 -8.82 -0.40 -1.38
C PRO A 213 -8.90 -1.94 -1.41
N ILE A 214 -10.11 -2.47 -1.31
CA ILE A 214 -10.45 -3.88 -1.53
C ILE A 214 -11.13 -3.94 -2.90
N ARG A 215 -10.73 -4.86 -3.79
CA ARG A 215 -11.31 -5.08 -5.14
C ARG A 215 -12.67 -4.40 -5.36
N LEU A 216 -12.66 -3.18 -5.91
CA LEU A 216 -13.86 -2.50 -6.39
C LEU A 216 -14.52 -3.25 -7.56
N ALA A 217 -13.79 -4.19 -8.18
CA ALA A 217 -14.25 -4.99 -9.31
C ALA A 217 -15.47 -5.87 -8.95
N SER A 218 -15.57 -6.38 -7.72
CA SER A 218 -16.74 -7.19 -7.35
C SER A 218 -17.97 -6.34 -7.05
N LEU A 219 -17.81 -5.09 -6.60
CA LEU A 219 -18.92 -4.18 -6.34
C LEU A 219 -19.52 -3.62 -7.62
N HIS A 220 -18.72 -3.27 -8.64
CA HIS A 220 -19.25 -2.83 -9.93
C HIS A 220 -19.93 -3.98 -10.69
N VAL A 221 -19.32 -5.17 -10.74
CA VAL A 221 -19.95 -6.34 -11.38
C VAL A 221 -21.22 -6.75 -10.65
N LYS A 222 -21.24 -6.76 -9.32
CA LYS A 222 -22.46 -7.09 -8.57
C LYS A 222 -23.54 -6.02 -8.74
N LYS A 223 -23.17 -4.74 -8.86
CA LYS A 223 -24.12 -3.65 -9.11
C LYS A 223 -24.69 -3.74 -10.52
N GLU A 224 -23.87 -4.00 -11.54
CA GLU A 224 -24.31 -4.21 -12.93
C GLU A 224 -25.17 -5.46 -13.10
N VAL A 225 -24.79 -6.58 -12.51
CA VAL A 225 -25.58 -7.84 -12.55
C VAL A 225 -26.91 -7.67 -11.84
N VAL A 226 -26.95 -6.98 -10.69
CA VAL A 226 -28.20 -6.68 -9.99
C VAL A 226 -29.08 -5.72 -10.82
N THR A 227 -28.54 -4.64 -11.39
CA THR A 227 -29.33 -3.74 -12.26
C THR A 227 -29.82 -4.41 -13.55
N ASN A 228 -29.05 -5.32 -14.14
CA ASN A 228 -29.44 -6.05 -15.35
C ASN A 228 -30.44 -7.17 -15.06
N SER A 229 -30.45 -7.74 -13.85
CA SER A 229 -31.45 -8.73 -13.42
C SER A 229 -32.80 -8.10 -13.07
N VAL A 230 -32.80 -6.85 -12.58
CA VAL A 230 -34.01 -6.10 -12.20
C VAL A 230 -34.71 -5.44 -13.41
N SER A 231 -34.02 -5.26 -14.54
CA SER A 231 -34.57 -4.58 -15.72
C SER A 231 -35.23 -5.50 -16.76
N THR A 232 -35.38 -6.80 -16.50
CA THR A 232 -36.14 -7.70 -17.40
C THR A 232 -37.64 -7.62 -17.10
N PRO A 233 -38.50 -7.07 -17.99
CA PRO A 233 -39.94 -7.12 -17.79
C PRO A 233 -40.42 -8.56 -18.06
N SER A 234 -41.08 -9.16 -17.08
CA SER A 234 -41.80 -10.43 -17.23
C SER A 234 -42.84 -10.30 -18.36
N LYS A 235 -42.53 -10.81 -19.55
CA LYS A 235 -43.54 -11.05 -20.59
C LYS A 235 -44.46 -12.18 -20.12
N SER A 236 -45.67 -11.81 -19.73
CA SER A 236 -46.79 -12.70 -19.48
C SER A 236 -47.08 -13.53 -20.74
N GLN A 237 -46.94 -14.86 -20.66
CA GLN A 237 -47.49 -15.77 -21.67
C GLN A 237 -48.99 -16.01 -21.40
N PRO A 238 -49.86 -15.94 -22.41
CA PRO A 238 -51.27 -16.25 -22.22
C PRO A 238 -51.51 -17.76 -22.16
N ARG A 239 -52.19 -18.15 -21.10
CA ARG A 239 -52.67 -19.49 -20.74
C ARG A 239 -53.66 -20.00 -21.79
N LYS A 240 -53.27 -20.98 -22.63
CA LYS A 240 -54.24 -21.76 -23.44
C LYS A 240 -54.85 -22.88 -22.57
N LYS A 241 -56.18 -22.87 -22.48
CA LYS A 241 -57.01 -23.91 -21.84
C LYS A 241 -57.27 -25.08 -22.79
N ALA A 242 -57.31 -26.28 -22.17
CA ALA A 242 -58.12 -27.47 -22.49
C ALA A 242 -57.79 -28.33 -23.72
N SER A 243 -57.47 -29.61 -23.49
CA SER A 243 -58.46 -30.69 -23.62
C SER A 243 -57.90 -32.02 -23.09
N LYS A 244 -58.65 -32.67 -22.20
CA LYS A 244 -58.43 -34.05 -21.72
C LYS A 244 -58.83 -35.03 -22.81
N LYS A 245 -57.99 -36.04 -23.10
CA LYS A 245 -58.47 -37.34 -23.59
C LYS A 245 -57.69 -38.45 -22.87
N SER A 246 -58.42 -39.20 -22.06
CA SER A 246 -58.06 -40.52 -21.56
C SER A 246 -58.13 -41.53 -22.71
N TRP A 247 -57.14 -42.41 -22.83
CA TRP A 247 -57.37 -43.71 -23.46
C TRP A 247 -56.52 -44.78 -22.78
N THR A 248 -57.21 -45.89 -22.54
CA THR A 248 -56.87 -47.05 -21.71
C THR A 248 -56.30 -48.17 -22.56
N GLY A 249 -55.36 -48.94 -21.99
CA GLY A 249 -55.31 -50.40 -22.09
C GLY A 249 -54.75 -51.01 -23.38
N GLY A 250 -53.77 -51.92 -23.22
CA GLY A 250 -53.37 -52.85 -24.28
C GLY A 250 -52.08 -53.61 -23.97
N LYS A 251 -52.21 -54.74 -23.27
CA LYS A 251 -51.19 -55.81 -23.19
C LYS A 251 -50.94 -56.40 -24.59
N HIS A 252 -49.69 -56.79 -24.92
CA HIS A 252 -49.24 -58.21 -25.09
C HIS A 252 -47.95 -58.40 -25.92
N LYS A 253 -47.13 -59.37 -25.44
CA LYS A 253 -46.33 -60.41 -26.16
C LYS A 253 -45.05 -59.98 -26.91
N GLN A 254 -43.88 -60.44 -26.45
CA GLN A 254 -43.16 -61.68 -26.82
C GLN A 254 -42.55 -61.64 -28.23
N ALA A 255 -41.22 -61.48 -28.28
CA ALA A 255 -40.24 -62.45 -28.81
C ALA A 255 -38.84 -61.97 -28.40
#